data_AF-A0A9X2B7S5-F1
#
_entry.id   AF-A0A9X2B7S5-F1
#
_cell.length_a   1.000
_cell.length_b   1.000
_cell.length_c   1.000
_cell.angle_alpha   90.00
_cell.angle_beta   90.00
_cell.angle_gamma   90.00
#
_symmetry.space_group_name_H-M   'P 1'
#
loop_
_entity.id
_entity.type
_entity.pdbx_description
1 polymer ?
#
loop_
_entity_poly.entity_id
_entity_poly.type
_entity_poly.pdbx_seq_one_letter_code
_entity_poly.pdbx_strand_id
1 'polypeptide(L)'
;MKIEEKTTQVLDPKKRRINIFIISILIAAIVGTIVVNYDWLKAYYAYVFKYEHFHKQDNVFVKRVPGNEHTLTGILVCRLIKPLSEEEIDTMTTNKEEKTKLKLNLKKNFVGNYVITTNEYISEFAQSTPVGNYVDHVILKTKDDQNNWVWENFAIVQPVKKALEDNDNYHPKTVLPSGYTYADSKYYVFPEGICKKQ
;
A
#
# COMPACT_ATOMS: atom_id res chain seq x y z
N MET A 1 49.75 44.36 -24.64
CA MET A 1 48.58 43.45 -24.56
C MET A 1 49.11 42.10 -24.08
N LYS A 2 48.86 41.71 -22.82
CA LYS A 2 49.31 40.40 -22.28
C LYS A 2 48.28 39.35 -22.71
N ILE A 3 48.73 38.36 -23.46
CA ILE A 3 47.91 37.20 -23.83
C ILE A 3 47.98 36.23 -22.64
N GLU A 4 46.86 36.07 -21.93
CA GLU A 4 46.73 35.02 -20.91
C GLU A 4 46.68 33.66 -21.60
N GLU A 5 47.72 32.84 -21.40
CA GLU A 5 47.66 31.43 -21.76
C GLU A 5 46.63 30.73 -20.89
N LYS A 6 45.49 30.35 -21.49
CA LYS A 6 44.57 29.38 -20.89
C LYS A 6 45.28 28.04 -20.80
N THR A 7 45.79 27.72 -19.61
CA THR A 7 46.31 26.40 -19.30
C THR A 7 45.15 25.40 -19.32
N THR A 8 44.99 24.69 -20.45
CA THR A 8 44.09 23.55 -20.55
C THR A 8 44.58 22.49 -19.57
N GLN A 9 43.89 22.30 -18.45
CA GLN A 9 44.21 21.23 -17.51
C GLN A 9 43.96 19.88 -18.18
N VAL A 10 45.03 19.27 -18.69
CA VAL A 10 45.01 17.91 -19.20
C VAL A 10 44.83 16.99 -17.99
N LEU A 11 43.60 16.53 -17.77
CA LEU A 11 43.28 15.55 -16.74
C LEU A 11 44.14 14.29 -16.94
N ASP A 12 44.92 13.95 -15.91
CA ASP A 12 45.77 12.76 -15.89
C ASP A 12 44.97 11.52 -16.33
N PRO A 13 45.41 10.77 -17.36
CA PRO A 13 44.69 9.61 -17.88
C PRO A 13 44.41 8.53 -16.83
N LYS A 14 45.22 8.43 -15.77
CA LYS A 14 44.93 7.53 -14.63
C LYS A 14 43.74 8.02 -13.80
N LYS A 15 43.67 9.32 -13.51
CA LYS A 15 42.52 9.94 -12.82
C LYS A 15 41.24 9.83 -13.64
N ARG A 16 41.32 9.99 -14.97
CA ARG A 16 40.16 9.82 -15.87
C ARG A 16 39.61 8.39 -15.84
N ARG A 17 40.48 7.37 -15.83
CA ARG A 17 40.07 5.96 -15.74
C ARG A 17 39.44 5.63 -14.38
N ILE A 18 40.02 6.14 -13.29
CA ILE A 18 39.47 5.99 -11.93
C ILE A 18 38.08 6.64 -11.84
N ASN A 19 37.92 7.86 -12.38
CA ASN A 19 36.63 8.56 -12.38
C ASN A 19 35.56 7.80 -13.17
N ILE A 20 35.89 7.26 -14.35
CA ILE A 20 34.96 6.44 -15.14
C ILE A 20 34.54 5.18 -14.36
N PHE A 21 35.50 4.50 -13.73
CA PHE A 21 35.21 3.30 -12.93
C PHE A 21 34.29 3.60 -11.74
N ILE A 22 34.52 4.70 -11.02
CA ILE A 22 33.65 5.15 -9.93
C ILE A 22 32.24 5.45 -10.44
N ILE A 23 32.12 6.17 -11.57
CA ILE A 23 30.81 6.47 -12.18
C ILE A 23 30.09 5.17 -12.58
N SER A 24 30.79 4.21 -13.17
CA SER A 24 30.20 2.92 -13.53
C SER A 24 29.69 2.14 -12.32
N ILE A 25 30.43 2.15 -11.20
CA ILE A 25 29.98 1.54 -9.93
C ILE A 25 28.73 2.24 -9.41
N LEU A 26 28.71 3.57 -9.42
CA LEU A 26 27.55 4.35 -8.96
C LEU A 26 26.30 4.04 -9.81
N ILE A 27 26.45 3.99 -11.13
CA ILE A 27 25.34 3.62 -12.04
C ILE A 27 24.86 2.19 -11.74
N ALA A 28 25.78 1.23 -11.59
CA ALA A 28 25.41 -0.14 -11.25
C ALA A 28 24.70 -0.25 -9.90
N ALA A 29 25.15 0.51 -8.90
CA ALA A 29 24.50 0.58 -7.59
C ALA A 29 23.09 1.19 -7.67
N ILE A 30 22.90 2.25 -8.46
CA ILE A 30 21.59 2.87 -8.70
C ILE A 30 20.66 1.89 -9.40
N VAL A 31 21.10 1.28 -10.50
CA VAL A 31 20.31 0.28 -11.25
C VAL A 31 19.96 -0.91 -10.36
N GLY A 32 20.93 -1.44 -9.61
CA GLY A 32 20.71 -2.53 -8.66
C GLY A 32 19.67 -2.17 -7.59
N THR A 33 19.74 -0.94 -7.06
CA THR A 33 18.76 -0.44 -6.08
C THR A 33 17.37 -0.34 -6.69
N ILE A 34 17.24 0.16 -7.92
CA ILE A 34 15.97 0.25 -8.64
C ILE A 34 15.38 -1.13 -8.88
N VAL A 35 16.19 -2.10 -9.33
CA VAL A 35 15.72 -3.47 -9.59
C VAL A 35 15.23 -4.14 -8.31
N VAL A 36 15.95 -3.99 -7.20
CA VAL A 36 15.57 -4.59 -5.91
C VAL A 36 14.31 -3.96 -5.31
N ASN A 37 14.06 -2.67 -5.58
CA ASN A 37 12.94 -1.92 -5.00
C ASN A 37 11.88 -1.53 -6.03
N TYR A 38 11.82 -2.24 -7.16
CA TYR A 38 11.01 -1.86 -8.31
C TYR A 38 9.52 -1.72 -7.97
N ASP A 39 8.95 -2.68 -7.24
CA ASP A 39 7.53 -2.66 -6.88
C ASP A 39 7.18 -1.47 -5.97
N TRP A 40 8.04 -1.17 -5.00
CA TRP A 40 7.85 -0.02 -4.12
C TRP A 40 7.97 1.29 -4.90
N LEU A 41 8.96 1.41 -5.79
CA LEU A 41 9.14 2.58 -6.65
C LEU A 41 7.96 2.76 -7.61
N LYS A 42 7.42 1.67 -8.15
CA LYS A 42 6.22 1.69 -8.99
C LYS A 42 5.01 2.20 -8.21
N ALA A 43 4.81 1.72 -6.98
CA ALA A 43 3.76 2.23 -6.11
C ALA A 43 3.95 3.73 -5.81
N TYR A 44 5.16 4.14 -5.42
CA TYR A 44 5.48 5.54 -5.16
C TYR A 44 5.22 6.44 -6.39
N TYR A 45 5.65 5.99 -7.57
CA TYR A 45 5.40 6.70 -8.83
C TYR A 45 3.89 6.85 -9.10
N ALA A 46 3.10 5.78 -8.90
CA ALA A 46 1.66 5.84 -9.08
C ALA A 46 1.01 6.85 -8.13
N TYR A 47 1.46 6.94 -6.88
CA TYR A 47 0.98 7.95 -5.95
C TYR A 47 1.25 9.37 -6.45
N VAL A 48 2.50 9.68 -6.82
CA VAL A 48 2.90 11.04 -7.19
C VAL A 48 2.28 11.51 -8.50
N PHE A 49 2.11 10.62 -9.48
CA PHE A 49 1.77 11.02 -10.85
C PHE A 49 0.41 10.52 -11.36
N LYS A 50 -0.14 9.44 -10.80
CA LYS A 50 -1.39 8.83 -11.30
C LYS A 50 -2.60 9.18 -10.45
N TYR A 51 -2.43 9.28 -9.14
CA TYR A 51 -3.56 9.41 -8.21
C TYR A 51 -3.88 10.84 -7.83
N GLU A 52 -5.15 11.07 -7.54
CA GLU A 52 -5.62 12.32 -6.99
C GLU A 52 -5.08 12.47 -5.55
N HIS A 53 -4.53 13.64 -5.24
CA HIS A 53 -3.92 13.91 -3.94
C HIS A 53 -4.90 14.58 -3.01
N PHE A 54 -5.20 13.95 -1.88
CA PHE A 54 -6.14 14.45 -0.88
C PHE A 54 -5.40 15.16 0.25
N HIS A 55 -6.03 16.19 0.81
CA HIS A 55 -5.66 16.73 2.10
C HIS A 55 -6.45 16.03 3.21
N LYS A 56 -5.87 16.01 4.41
CA LYS A 56 -6.54 15.46 5.59
C LYS A 56 -7.89 16.16 5.79
N GLN A 57 -8.93 15.37 6.06
CA GLN A 57 -10.34 15.76 6.15
C GLN A 57 -11.04 16.09 4.83
N ASP A 58 -10.36 16.01 3.67
CA ASP A 58 -11.05 16.13 2.38
C ASP A 58 -12.19 15.12 2.32
N ASN A 59 -13.34 15.56 1.81
CA ASN A 59 -14.45 14.67 1.52
C ASN A 59 -14.07 13.73 0.37
N VAL A 60 -14.39 12.46 0.54
CA VAL A 60 -14.08 11.41 -0.42
C VAL A 60 -15.37 10.88 -1.02
N PHE A 61 -15.39 10.72 -2.33
CA PHE A 61 -16.50 10.19 -3.12
C PHE A 61 -16.05 8.94 -3.88
N VAL A 62 -16.99 8.09 -4.29
CA VAL A 62 -16.69 6.92 -5.10
C VAL A 62 -16.44 7.36 -6.54
N LYS A 63 -15.32 6.92 -7.09
CA LYS A 63 -15.00 7.18 -8.49
C LYS A 63 -15.90 6.31 -9.38
N ARG A 64 -16.68 6.94 -10.27
CA ARG A 64 -17.50 6.22 -11.24
C ARG A 64 -16.67 5.73 -12.41
N VAL A 65 -16.92 4.51 -12.83
CA VAL A 65 -16.41 3.98 -14.10
C VAL A 65 -17.42 4.36 -15.20
N PRO A 66 -17.01 5.10 -16.25
CA PRO A 66 -17.90 5.45 -17.35
C PRO A 66 -18.53 4.20 -17.97
N GLY A 67 -19.86 4.20 -18.18
CA GLY A 67 -20.61 3.10 -18.80
C GLY A 67 -21.33 2.15 -17.85
N ASN A 68 -21.30 2.39 -16.53
CA ASN A 68 -21.96 1.56 -15.52
C ASN A 68 -22.97 2.38 -14.68
N GLU A 69 -23.99 2.93 -15.34
CA GLU A 69 -24.94 3.88 -14.74
C GLU A 69 -25.95 3.26 -13.75
N HIS A 70 -26.07 1.93 -13.71
CA HIS A 70 -27.10 1.22 -12.95
C HIS A 70 -26.57 0.30 -11.84
N THR A 71 -25.27 0.29 -11.59
CA THR A 71 -24.64 -0.61 -10.61
C THR A 71 -24.32 0.18 -9.34
N LEU A 72 -24.72 -0.35 -8.17
CA LEU A 72 -24.27 0.15 -6.87
C LEU A 72 -22.76 0.44 -6.94
N THR A 73 -22.41 1.72 -6.87
CA THR A 73 -21.03 2.15 -7.00
C THR A 73 -20.44 2.09 -5.59
N GLY A 74 -19.80 0.97 -5.27
CA GLY A 74 -19.14 0.74 -3.99
C GLY A 74 -17.64 0.58 -4.15
N ILE A 75 -16.90 0.87 -3.08
CA ILE A 75 -15.46 0.62 -3.00
C ILE A 75 -15.23 -0.54 -2.05
N LEU A 76 -14.48 -1.54 -2.53
CA LEU A 76 -13.97 -2.61 -1.68
C LEU A 76 -13.06 -2.03 -0.61
N VAL A 77 -13.34 -2.39 0.63
CA VAL A 77 -12.54 -1.97 1.75
C VAL A 77 -11.50 -3.02 2.09
N CYS A 78 -10.33 -2.55 2.43
CA CYS A 78 -9.22 -3.37 2.88
C CYS A 78 -8.89 -3.05 4.34
N ARG A 79 -8.27 -4.02 5.01
CA ARG A 79 -7.90 -3.92 6.43
C ARG A 79 -6.46 -4.35 6.62
N LEU A 80 -5.73 -3.62 7.45
CA LEU A 80 -4.38 -4.00 7.86
C LEU A 80 -4.45 -5.12 8.89
N ILE A 81 -3.70 -6.18 8.64
CA ILE A 81 -3.54 -7.29 9.57
C ILE A 81 -2.09 -7.40 10.03
N LYS A 82 -1.92 -7.86 11.27
CA LYS A 82 -0.63 -8.11 11.90
C LYS A 82 -0.55 -9.56 12.40
N PRO A 83 0.64 -10.16 12.44
CA PRO A 83 0.81 -11.42 13.13
C PRO A 83 0.51 -11.21 14.62
N LEU A 84 -0.09 -12.23 15.24
CA LEU A 84 -0.27 -12.27 16.67
C LEU A 84 1.09 -12.31 17.38
N SER A 85 1.22 -11.53 18.45
CA SER A 85 2.33 -11.62 19.38
C SER A 85 2.26 -12.93 20.19
N GLU A 86 3.39 -13.35 20.76
CA GLU A 86 3.40 -14.55 21.61
C GLU A 86 2.45 -14.42 22.80
N GLU A 87 2.34 -13.21 23.38
CA GLU A 87 1.41 -12.89 24.47
C GLU A 87 -0.06 -13.03 24.04
N GLU A 88 -0.43 -12.47 22.88
CA GLU A 88 -1.79 -12.62 22.35
C GLU A 88 -2.14 -14.10 22.14
N ILE A 89 -1.20 -14.91 21.65
CA ILE A 89 -1.41 -16.37 21.49
C ILE A 89 -1.58 -17.06 22.84
N ASP A 90 -0.80 -16.69 23.85
CA ASP A 90 -0.87 -17.32 25.17
C ASP A 90 -2.17 -17.02 25.91
N THR A 91 -2.81 -15.87 25.62
CA THR A 91 -4.12 -15.51 26.17
C THR A 91 -5.32 -16.16 25.47
N MET A 92 -5.12 -16.82 24.32
CA MET A 92 -6.22 -17.50 23.61
C MET A 92 -6.84 -18.64 24.44
N THR A 93 -8.12 -18.91 24.24
CA THR A 93 -8.83 -20.01 24.93
C THR A 93 -8.46 -21.41 24.41
N THR A 94 -7.63 -21.49 23.36
CA THR A 94 -7.18 -22.74 22.74
C THR A 94 -6.24 -23.55 23.63
N ASN A 95 -6.09 -24.85 23.33
CA ASN A 95 -5.23 -25.72 24.11
C ASN A 95 -3.73 -25.44 23.86
N LYS A 96 -2.86 -25.96 24.74
CA LYS A 96 -1.41 -25.73 24.68
C LYS A 96 -0.77 -26.23 23.38
N GLU A 97 -1.25 -27.34 22.84
CA GLU A 97 -0.70 -27.92 21.61
C GLU A 97 -1.00 -27.03 20.39
N GLU A 98 -2.24 -26.54 20.28
CA GLU A 98 -2.66 -25.59 19.24
C GLU A 98 -1.87 -24.29 19.32
N LYS A 99 -1.70 -23.73 20.52
CA LYS A 99 -0.85 -22.53 20.73
C LYS A 99 0.58 -22.76 20.25
N THR A 100 1.16 -23.93 20.57
CA THR A 100 2.53 -24.28 20.16
C THR A 100 2.62 -24.41 18.63
N LYS A 101 1.68 -25.11 18.00
CA LYS A 101 1.58 -25.23 16.54
C LYS A 101 1.43 -23.86 15.87
N LEU A 102 0.62 -22.97 16.44
CA LEU A 102 0.42 -21.61 15.93
C LEU A 102 1.71 -20.78 16.00
N LYS A 103 2.40 -20.79 17.14
CA LYS A 103 3.70 -20.11 17.31
C LYS A 103 4.75 -20.62 16.31
N LEU A 104 4.82 -21.94 16.08
CA LEU A 104 5.74 -22.53 15.10
C LEU A 104 5.38 -22.14 13.67
N ASN A 105 4.09 -22.18 13.31
CA ASN A 105 3.63 -21.80 11.98
C ASN A 105 3.91 -20.32 11.67
N LEU A 106 3.70 -19.43 12.64
CA LEU A 106 4.02 -18.01 12.50
C LEU A 106 5.52 -17.77 12.33
N LYS A 107 6.37 -18.49 13.08
CA LYS A 107 7.84 -18.40 12.91
C LYS A 107 8.29 -18.86 11.52
N LYS A 108 7.63 -19.86 10.94
CA LYS A 108 7.96 -20.38 9.60
C LYS A 108 7.45 -19.51 8.45
N ASN A 109 6.26 -18.94 8.58
CA ASN A 109 5.56 -18.21 7.51
C ASN A 109 5.36 -16.73 7.86
N PHE A 110 6.36 -16.12 8.51
CA PHE A 110 6.29 -14.73 8.94
C PHE A 110 6.36 -13.78 7.73
N VAL A 111 5.33 -12.95 7.54
CA VAL A 111 5.32 -11.93 6.47
C VAL A 111 5.28 -10.49 7.03
N GLY A 112 5.06 -10.33 8.33
CA GLY A 112 4.86 -9.02 8.96
C GLY A 112 3.46 -8.47 8.67
N ASN A 113 3.28 -7.16 8.79
CA ASN A 113 1.98 -6.52 8.59
C ASN A 113 1.69 -6.36 7.09
N TYR A 114 0.46 -6.67 6.68
CA TYR A 114 0.01 -6.47 5.30
C TYR A 114 -1.50 -6.25 5.24
N VAL A 115 -1.96 -5.71 4.12
CA VAL A 115 -3.36 -5.40 3.88
C VAL A 115 -4.04 -6.61 3.23
N ILE A 116 -5.28 -6.88 3.64
CA ILE A 116 -6.16 -7.84 2.97
C ILE A 116 -7.43 -7.12 2.50
N THR A 117 -7.93 -7.53 1.34
CA THR A 117 -9.27 -7.15 0.89
C THR A 117 -10.30 -7.83 1.78
N THR A 118 -11.29 -7.06 2.20
CA THR A 118 -12.43 -7.58 2.97
C THR A 118 -13.66 -7.70 2.12
N ASN A 119 -14.72 -8.26 2.69
CA ASN A 119 -16.04 -8.26 2.08
C ASN A 119 -16.88 -7.03 2.47
N GLU A 120 -16.28 -6.05 3.14
CA GLU A 120 -16.90 -4.77 3.46
C GLU A 120 -16.83 -3.86 2.23
N TYR A 121 -17.92 -3.11 2.01
CA TYR A 121 -18.00 -2.14 0.92
C TYR A 121 -18.43 -0.78 1.47
N ILE A 122 -17.85 0.27 0.93
CA ILE A 122 -18.31 1.64 1.12
C ILE A 122 -19.16 2.01 -0.09
N SER A 123 -20.47 2.13 0.08
CA SER A 123 -21.42 2.45 -1.00
C SER A 123 -21.88 3.92 -0.92
N GLU A 124 -22.15 4.50 -2.10
CA GLU A 124 -22.84 5.78 -2.17
C GLU A 124 -24.35 5.59 -2.00
N PHE A 125 -24.91 6.21 -0.96
CA PHE A 125 -26.37 6.29 -0.81
C PHE A 125 -27.01 7.24 -1.84
N ALA A 126 -26.27 8.28 -2.28
CA ALA A 126 -26.69 9.19 -3.34
C ALA A 126 -25.46 9.82 -4.04
N GLN A 127 -25.63 10.16 -5.32
CA GLN A 127 -24.62 10.63 -6.29
C GLN A 127 -23.67 11.77 -5.86
N SER A 128 -24.02 12.51 -4.81
CA SER A 128 -23.22 13.65 -4.32
C SER A 128 -22.97 13.56 -2.82
N THR A 129 -23.14 12.37 -2.25
CA THR A 129 -22.91 12.15 -0.82
C THR A 129 -21.47 11.68 -0.63
N PRO A 130 -20.67 12.37 0.19
CA PRO A 130 -19.35 11.88 0.53
C PRO A 130 -19.48 10.55 1.27
N VAL A 131 -18.66 9.59 0.89
CA VAL A 131 -18.64 8.27 1.52
C VAL A 131 -17.74 8.21 2.74
N GLY A 132 -16.86 9.21 2.90
CA GLY A 132 -15.98 9.34 4.05
C GLY A 132 -15.12 10.59 3.98
N ASN A 133 -14.23 10.70 4.96
CA ASN A 133 -13.19 11.71 5.01
C ASN A 133 -11.82 11.05 4.85
N TYR A 134 -10.97 11.66 4.03
CA TYR A 134 -9.59 11.25 3.87
C TYR A 134 -8.82 11.51 5.16
N VAL A 135 -8.08 10.52 5.63
CA VAL A 135 -7.27 10.62 6.85
C VAL A 135 -5.80 10.76 6.50
N ASP A 136 -5.30 9.84 5.67
CA ASP A 136 -3.88 9.73 5.32
C ASP A 136 -3.67 8.82 4.10
N HIS A 137 -2.43 8.70 3.64
CA HIS A 137 -2.00 7.74 2.62
C HIS A 137 -0.87 6.87 3.16
N VAL A 138 -0.82 5.63 2.68
CA VAL A 138 0.28 4.71 3.01
C VAL A 138 0.57 3.75 1.86
N ILE A 139 1.83 3.35 1.73
CA ILE A 139 2.25 2.25 0.85
C ILE A 139 2.42 1.00 1.71
N LEU A 140 1.62 -0.02 1.46
CA LEU A 140 1.63 -1.27 2.23
C LEU A 140 1.72 -2.49 1.30
N LYS A 141 2.20 -3.59 1.86
CA LYS A 141 2.17 -4.88 1.16
C LYS A 141 0.74 -5.41 1.11
N THR A 142 0.39 -6.00 -0.02
CA THR A 142 -0.83 -6.80 -0.21
C THR A 142 -0.50 -7.97 -1.15
N LYS A 143 -1.47 -8.83 -1.38
CA LYS A 143 -1.40 -9.84 -2.43
C LYS A 143 -2.20 -9.40 -3.65
N ASP A 144 -1.62 -9.57 -4.83
CA ASP A 144 -2.34 -9.42 -6.09
C ASP A 144 -3.27 -10.61 -6.35
N ASP A 145 -4.02 -10.57 -7.46
CA ASP A 145 -4.93 -11.64 -7.88
C ASP A 145 -4.22 -12.97 -8.16
N GLN A 146 -2.90 -12.93 -8.35
CA GLN A 146 -2.03 -14.08 -8.59
C GLN A 146 -1.35 -14.56 -7.28
N ASN A 147 -1.74 -13.99 -6.13
CA ASN A 147 -1.26 -14.31 -4.80
C ASN A 147 0.24 -13.97 -4.59
N ASN A 148 0.80 -13.07 -5.41
CA ASN A 148 2.15 -12.53 -5.25
C ASN A 148 2.16 -11.33 -4.29
N TRP A 149 3.26 -11.15 -3.56
CA TRP A 149 3.44 -9.99 -2.70
C TRP A 149 3.80 -8.76 -3.52
N VAL A 150 2.99 -7.73 -3.42
CA VAL A 150 3.20 -6.44 -4.10
C VAL A 150 3.08 -5.29 -3.11
N TRP A 151 3.74 -4.17 -3.43
CA TRP A 151 3.53 -2.91 -2.72
C TRP A 151 2.46 -2.10 -3.44
N GLU A 152 1.46 -1.65 -2.68
CA GLU A 152 0.35 -0.88 -3.21
C GLU A 152 0.05 0.35 -2.37
N ASN A 153 -0.59 1.32 -3.02
CA ASN A 153 -1.04 2.54 -2.37
C ASN A 153 -2.41 2.33 -1.77
N PHE A 154 -2.57 2.81 -0.56
CA PHE A 154 -3.86 2.82 0.12
C PHE A 154 -4.14 4.23 0.63
N ALA A 155 -5.34 4.72 0.35
CA ALA A 155 -5.90 5.84 1.09
C ALA A 155 -6.55 5.31 2.36
N ILE A 156 -6.28 5.97 3.48
CA ILE A 156 -6.95 5.72 4.75
C ILE A 156 -8.17 6.62 4.77
N VAL A 157 -9.35 6.01 4.85
CA VAL A 157 -10.63 6.72 4.84
C VAL A 157 -11.35 6.45 6.14
N GLN A 158 -11.93 7.50 6.72
CA GLN A 158 -12.91 7.39 7.78
C GLN A 158 -14.30 7.41 7.14
N PRO A 159 -14.96 6.26 6.95
CA PRO A 159 -16.25 6.22 6.28
C PRO A 159 -17.33 6.87 7.13
N VAL A 160 -18.31 7.49 6.47
CA VAL A 160 -19.54 7.92 7.13
C VAL A 160 -20.33 6.66 7.49
N LYS A 161 -20.84 6.55 8.73
CA LYS A 161 -21.51 5.33 9.23
C LYS A 161 -22.62 4.80 8.32
N LYS A 162 -23.30 5.69 7.58
CA LYS A 162 -24.37 5.32 6.63
C LYS A 162 -23.87 4.75 5.29
N ALA A 163 -22.59 4.95 4.96
CA ALA A 163 -21.96 4.47 3.74
C ALA A 163 -21.27 3.11 3.92
N LEU A 164 -21.09 2.66 5.18
CA LEU A 164 -20.70 1.28 5.47
C LEU A 164 -21.95 0.40 5.36
N GLU A 165 -22.03 -0.37 4.29
CA GLU A 165 -22.98 -1.47 4.23
C GLU A 165 -22.35 -2.68 4.93
N ASP A 166 -22.75 -2.91 6.18
CA ASP A 166 -22.59 -4.23 6.80
C ASP A 166 -23.57 -5.17 6.10
N ASN A 167 -23.10 -5.87 5.08
CA ASN A 167 -23.86 -6.94 4.45
C ASN A 167 -23.83 -8.18 5.37
N ASP A 168 -24.40 -8.06 6.57
CA ASP A 168 -24.46 -9.10 7.61
C ASP A 168 -25.10 -10.41 7.10
N ASN A 169 -25.83 -10.35 5.98
CA ASN A 169 -26.55 -11.48 5.40
C ASN A 169 -25.93 -12.07 4.12
N TYR A 170 -24.89 -11.46 3.52
CA TYR A 170 -24.49 -11.84 2.14
C TYR A 170 -23.02 -12.15 1.88
N HIS A 171 -22.11 -11.94 2.84
CA HIS A 171 -20.71 -12.32 2.64
C HIS A 171 -20.12 -13.08 3.83
N PRO A 172 -19.36 -14.17 3.61
CA PRO A 172 -18.64 -14.82 4.70
C PRO A 172 -17.73 -13.79 5.37
N LYS A 173 -17.70 -13.74 6.71
CA LYS A 173 -16.72 -12.91 7.44
C LYS A 173 -15.35 -13.16 6.83
N THR A 174 -14.62 -12.09 6.47
CA THR A 174 -13.28 -12.21 5.92
C THR A 174 -12.45 -13.12 6.81
N VAL A 175 -12.08 -14.29 6.30
CA VAL A 175 -11.35 -15.28 7.08
C VAL A 175 -9.91 -14.81 7.17
N LEU A 176 -9.51 -14.37 8.37
CA LEU A 176 -8.13 -14.00 8.61
C LEU A 176 -7.22 -15.22 8.45
N PRO A 177 -6.04 -15.06 7.83
CA PRO A 177 -5.02 -16.10 7.82
C PRO A 177 -4.68 -16.55 9.24
N SER A 178 -4.48 -17.85 9.42
CA SER A 178 -4.15 -18.41 10.75
C SER A 178 -2.93 -17.70 11.34
N GLY A 179 -3.06 -17.25 12.60
CA GLY A 179 -2.01 -16.54 13.30
C GLY A 179 -2.02 -15.02 13.12
N TYR A 180 -2.99 -14.45 12.39
CA TYR A 180 -3.12 -13.01 12.18
C TYR A 180 -4.35 -12.44 12.88
N THR A 181 -4.28 -11.15 13.20
CA THR A 181 -5.39 -10.34 13.74
C THR A 181 -5.43 -8.99 13.03
N TYR A 182 -6.52 -8.25 13.17
CA TYR A 182 -6.58 -6.87 12.69
C TYR A 182 -5.59 -6.00 13.46
N ALA A 183 -4.81 -5.19 12.74
CA ALA A 183 -3.80 -4.32 13.33
C ALA A 183 -4.41 -3.03 13.89
N ASP A 184 -5.48 -2.53 13.27
CA ASP A 184 -6.19 -1.34 13.69
C ASP A 184 -7.68 -1.35 13.25
N SER A 185 -8.37 -0.26 13.59
CA SER A 185 -9.76 -0.02 13.23
C SER A 185 -9.94 0.74 11.89
N LYS A 186 -8.86 1.04 11.18
CA LYS A 186 -8.88 1.92 10.00
C LYS A 186 -9.34 1.18 8.76
N TYR A 187 -9.93 1.93 7.84
CA TYR A 187 -10.34 1.43 6.55
C TYR A 187 -9.39 1.92 5.47
N TYR A 188 -8.87 0.97 4.69
CA TYR A 188 -7.93 1.20 3.62
C TYR A 188 -8.65 0.99 2.30
N VAL A 189 -8.50 1.91 1.35
CA VAL A 189 -9.10 1.78 0.02
C VAL A 189 -8.07 2.05 -1.05
N PHE A 190 -8.23 1.39 -2.20
CA PHE A 190 -7.42 1.71 -3.36
C PHE A 190 -7.72 3.13 -3.84
N PRO A 191 -6.71 4.00 -4.04
CA PRO A 191 -6.91 5.38 -4.50
C PRO A 191 -7.68 5.49 -5.82
N GLU A 192 -7.66 4.43 -6.63
CA GLU A 192 -8.37 4.34 -7.91
C GLU A 192 -9.89 4.34 -7.75
N GLY A 193 -10.39 3.91 -6.60
CA GLY A 193 -11.81 3.87 -6.28
C GLY A 193 -12.37 5.19 -5.75
N ILE A 194 -11.55 6.21 -5.51
CA ILE A 194 -11.96 7.45 -4.84
C ILE A 194 -11.66 8.73 -5.65
N CYS A 195 -12.41 9.81 -5.37
CA CYS A 195 -12.20 11.15 -5.94
C CYS A 195 -12.65 12.28 -4.99
N LYS A 196 -12.22 13.54 -5.24
CA LYS A 196 -12.55 14.70 -4.37
C LYS A 196 -13.95 15.29 -4.55
N LYS A 197 -14.52 15.20 -5.76
CA LYS A 197 -15.90 15.56 -6.12
C LYS A 197 -16.04 15.37 -7.63
N GLN A 198 -17.21 14.90 -8.08
CA GLN A 198 -17.59 14.95 -9.51
C GLN A 198 -18.33 16.24 -9.81
#